data_AF-A0A353QZN0-F1
#
_entry.id   AF-A0A353QZN0-F1
#
_cell.length_a   1.000
_cell.length_b   1.000
_cell.length_c   1.000
_cell.angle_alpha   90.00
_cell.angle_beta   90.00
_cell.angle_gamma   90.00
#
_symmetry.space_group_name_H-M   'P 1'
#
loop_
_entity.id
_entity.type
_entity.pdbx_description
1 polymer ?
#
loop_
_entity_poly.entity_id
_entity_poly.type
_entity_poly.pdbx_seq_one_letter_code
_entity_poly.pdbx_strand_id
1 'polypeptide(L)' 'KADPGTIRADFADSIDANAVHGSDGAETAAAEIRYFFSDLELCPRS' A
#
# COMPACT_ATOMS: atom_id res chain seq x y z
N LYS A 1 -15.94 -1.96 10.14
CA LYS A 1 -15.83 -0.62 9.50
C LYS A 1 -14.48 -0.04 9.94
N ALA A 2 -13.79 0.72 9.10
CA ALA A 2 -12.51 1.31 9.47
C ALA A 2 -12.71 2.48 10.47
N ASP A 3 -11.70 2.73 11.31
CA ASP A 3 -11.76 3.78 12.33
C ASP A 3 -11.69 5.18 11.68
N PRO A 4 -12.36 6.21 12.24
CA PRO A 4 -12.34 7.57 11.71
C PRO A 4 -10.92 8.12 11.54
N GLY A 5 -10.66 8.83 10.43
CA GLY A 5 -9.33 9.39 10.13
C GLY A 5 -8.36 8.40 9.48
N THR A 6 -8.75 7.14 9.29
CA THR A 6 -8.00 6.22 8.42
C THR A 6 -8.34 6.47 6.96
N ILE A 7 -7.41 6.20 6.04
CA ILE A 7 -7.62 6.39 4.59
C ILE A 7 -8.89 5.67 4.11
N ARG A 8 -9.14 4.44 4.58
CA ARG A 8 -10.34 3.69 4.21
C ARG A 8 -11.63 4.26 4.80
N ALA A 9 -11.60 4.88 5.97
CA ALA A 9 -12.79 5.53 6.52
C ALA A 9 -13.13 6.82 5.77
N ASP A 10 -12.11 7.55 5.33
CA ASP A 10 -12.26 8.88 4.75
C ASP A 10 -12.45 8.85 3.22
N PHE A 11 -11.96 7.80 2.53
CA PHE A 11 -11.89 7.79 1.07
C PHE A 11 -12.40 6.51 0.37
N ALA A 12 -12.82 5.46 1.09
CA ALA A 12 -13.37 4.26 0.44
C ALA A 12 -14.80 4.48 -0.07
N ASP A 13 -15.06 4.11 -1.33
CA ASP A 13 -16.41 4.11 -1.90
C ASP A 13 -17.18 2.84 -1.49
N SER A 14 -16.50 1.70 -1.47
CA SER A 14 -17.06 0.40 -1.11
C SER A 14 -15.98 -0.55 -0.60
N ILE A 15 -16.36 -1.80 -0.27
CA ILE A 15 -15.37 -2.82 0.14
C ILE A 15 -14.43 -3.20 -1.02
N ASP A 16 -14.97 -3.25 -2.24
CA ASP A 16 -14.23 -3.58 -3.46
C ASP A 16 -13.41 -2.39 -3.96
N ALA A 17 -13.89 -1.17 -3.76
CA ALA A 17 -13.23 0.08 -4.13
C ALA A 17 -12.80 0.86 -2.87
N ASN A 18 -11.83 0.30 -2.13
CA ASN A 18 -11.44 0.79 -0.80
C ASN A 18 -10.25 1.78 -0.78
N ALA A 19 -10.06 2.50 -1.88
CA ALA A 19 -9.07 3.57 -2.10
C ALA A 19 -7.59 3.17 -2.15
N VAL A 20 -7.12 2.28 -1.27
CA VAL A 20 -5.68 1.97 -1.15
C VAL A 20 -5.38 0.48 -0.94
N HIS A 21 -4.29 0.05 -1.56
CA HIS A 21 -3.60 -1.21 -1.28
C HIS A 21 -2.46 -0.97 -0.28
N GLY A 22 -2.12 -2.01 0.48
CA GLY A 22 -0.92 -2.07 1.30
C GLY A 22 -0.54 -3.53 1.52
N SER A 23 0.73 -3.85 1.37
CA SER A 23 1.23 -5.21 1.57
C SER A 23 0.91 -5.69 3.00
N ASP A 24 0.53 -6.94 3.14
CA ASP A 24 0.03 -7.53 4.40
C ASP A 24 1.14 -8.07 5.33
N GLY A 25 2.40 -8.10 4.85
CA GLY A 25 3.55 -8.52 5.63
C GLY A 25 4.89 -8.15 4.99
N ALA A 26 6.00 -8.40 5.69
CA ALA A 26 7.33 -8.05 5.20
C ALA A 26 7.75 -8.86 3.97
N GLU A 27 7.38 -10.15 3.92
CA GLU A 27 7.69 -11.03 2.79
C GLU A 27 6.90 -10.61 1.53
N THR A 28 5.60 -10.33 1.67
CA THR A 28 4.76 -9.87 0.56
C THR A 28 5.13 -8.46 0.12
N ALA A 29 5.50 -7.56 1.04
CA ALA A 29 6.05 -6.25 0.69
C ALA A 29 7.31 -6.37 -0.18
N ALA A 30 8.25 -7.25 0.19
CA ALA A 30 9.47 -7.45 -0.60
C ALA A 30 9.16 -8.03 -2.00
N ALA A 31 8.15 -8.89 -2.12
CA ALA A 31 7.72 -9.43 -3.40
C ALA A 31 7.02 -8.38 -4.27
N GLU A 32 6.07 -7.63 -3.71
CA GLU A 32 5.29 -6.61 -4.40
C GLU A 32 6.15 -5.42 -4.84
N ILE A 33 7.08 -4.95 -4.00
CA ILE A 33 8.02 -3.89 -4.37
C ILE A 33 8.84 -4.32 -5.59
N ARG A 34 9.41 -5.55 -5.57
CA ARG A 34 10.20 -6.08 -6.70
C ARG A 34 9.39 -6.35 -7.95
N TYR A 35 8.09 -6.57 -7.83
CA TYR A 35 7.20 -6.74 -8.98
C TYR A 35 7.08 -5.44 -9.79
N PHE A 36 7.00 -4.29 -9.11
CA PHE A 36 6.83 -2.98 -9.76
C PHE A 36 8.11 -2.20 -9.98
N PHE A 37 9.12 -2.38 -9.13
CA PHE A 37 10.35 -1.60 -9.13
C PHE A 37 11.56 -2.52 -9.01
N SER A 38 12.58 -2.27 -9.81
CA SER A 38 13.93 -2.80 -9.59
C SER A 38 14.62 -2.09 -8.42
N ASP A 39 15.63 -2.74 -7.84
CA ASP A 39 16.39 -2.16 -6.72
C ASP A 39 17.08 -0.83 -7.09
N LEU A 40 17.32 -0.57 -8.38
CA LEU A 40 17.93 0.67 -8.89
C LEU A 40 16.95 1.84 -8.98
N GLU A 41 15.64 1.58 -8.96
CA GLU A 41 14.59 2.61 -8.98
C GLU A 41 14.26 3.12 -7.58
N LEU A 42 14.76 2.44 -6.54
CA LEU A 42 14.68 2.91 -5.17
C LEU A 42 15.75 3.98 -4.92
N CYS A 43 15.32 5.18 -4.52
CA CYS A 43 16.19 6.32 -4.26
C CYS A 43 16.29 6.60 -2.75
N PRO A 44 17.33 6.09 -2.05
CA PRO A 44 17.58 6.45 -0.66
C PRO A 44 17.74 7.97 -0.51
N ARG A 45 17.20 8.53 0.58
CA ARG A 45 17.37 9.95 0.89
C ARG A 45 18.81 10.20 1.34
N SER A 46 19.41 11.28 0.83
CA SER A 46 20.69 11.86 1.24
C SER A 46 20.51 13.08 2.13
#